data_AF-G9WGV6-F1
#
_entry.id   AF-G9WGV6-F1
#
_cell.length_a   1.000
_cell.length_b   1.000
_cell.length_c   1.000
_cell.angle_alpha   90.00
_cell.angle_beta   90.00
_cell.angle_gamma   90.00
#
_symmetry.space_group_name_H-M   'P 1'
#
loop_
_entity.id
_entity.type
_entity.pdbx_description
1 polymer ?
#
loop_
_entity_poly.entity_id
_entity_poly.type
_entity_poly.pdbx_seq_one_letter_code
_entity_poly.pdbx_strand_id
1 'polypeptide(L)'
;MKSVFLLCVIIASISLVLFVVSGILLILKKFRTVSKIVLFLSPILLIFAVFGGWAANNQYQANLRQARIAREKQDRKAAIKESSSYKADVLASGYLAGSEIEKSGSYIYGKWQNYFNDDNADYNSDGITKVVNAAVSDQSSNLSKAQAKISSIEDDVSKIRLIYDKYPHVTRIASNYSSSKKMLNLLNKFYDNCSNPVGTYNGWTDKYNSLDSDLGNLLKSDY
;
A
#
# COMPACT_ATOMS: atom_id res chain seq x y z
N MET A 1 -0.05 -10.58 -34.47
CA MET A 1 -0.52 -11.86 -33.90
C MET A 1 -2.02 -12.08 -34.06
N LYS A 2 -2.90 -11.14 -33.64
CA LYS A 2 -4.34 -11.22 -33.97
C LYS A 2 -4.63 -11.38 -35.47
N SER A 3 -3.90 -10.62 -36.30
CA SER A 3 -3.96 -10.69 -37.76
C SER A 3 -3.56 -12.06 -38.32
N VAL A 4 -2.58 -12.75 -37.71
CA VAL A 4 -2.13 -14.09 -38.14
C VAL A 4 -3.17 -15.16 -37.81
N PHE A 5 -3.75 -15.10 -36.61
CA PHE A 5 -4.86 -15.99 -36.22
C PHE A 5 -6.07 -15.81 -37.15
N LEU A 6 -6.47 -14.56 -37.43
CA LEU A 6 -7.58 -14.24 -38.33
C LEU A 6 -7.35 -14.82 -39.74
N LEU A 7 -6.11 -14.71 -40.23
CA LEU A 7 -5.71 -15.18 -41.55
C LEU A 7 -5.74 -16.72 -41.64
N CYS A 8 -5.32 -17.43 -40.59
CA CYS A 8 -5.47 -18.89 -40.48
C CYS A 8 -6.94 -19.33 -40.49
N VAL A 9 -7.83 -18.61 -39.79
CA VAL A 9 -9.27 -18.89 -39.79
C VAL A 9 -9.88 -18.70 -41.18
N ILE A 10 -9.51 -17.63 -41.89
CA ILE A 10 -9.95 -17.38 -43.27
C ILE A 10 -9.48 -18.50 -44.21
N ILE A 11 -8.20 -18.89 -44.15
CA ILE A 11 -7.65 -19.96 -45.00
C ILE A 11 -8.32 -21.31 -44.71
N ALA A 12 -8.56 -21.65 -43.44
CA ALA A 12 -9.26 -22.87 -43.06
C ALA A 12 -10.68 -22.91 -43.62
N SER A 13 -11.38 -21.77 -43.56
CA SER A 13 -12.75 -21.62 -44.06
C SER A 13 -12.82 -21.81 -45.58
N ILE A 14 -11.91 -21.17 -46.32
CA ILE A 14 -11.82 -21.31 -47.79
C ILE A 14 -11.45 -22.75 -48.17
N SER A 15 -10.47 -23.34 -47.48
CA SER A 15 -10.01 -24.71 -47.77
C SER A 15 -11.11 -25.75 -47.54
N LEU A 16 -11.96 -25.55 -46.53
CA LEU A 16 -13.12 -26.40 -46.26
C LEU A 16 -14.17 -26.31 -47.37
N VAL A 17 -14.50 -25.10 -47.81
CA VAL A 17 -15.46 -24.89 -48.91
C VAL A 17 -14.95 -25.55 -50.20
N LEU A 18 -13.66 -25.37 -50.51
CA LEU A 18 -13.04 -25.99 -51.68
C LEU A 18 -13.02 -27.53 -51.58
N PHE A 19 -12.84 -28.09 -50.38
CA PHE A 19 -12.92 -29.53 -50.14
C PHE A 19 -14.32 -30.07 -50.47
N VAL A 20 -15.34 -29.44 -49.88
CA VAL A 20 -16.74 -29.87 -50.01
C VAL A 20 -17.22 -29.75 -51.45
N VAL A 21 -16.94 -28.63 -52.12
CA VAL A 21 -17.31 -28.42 -53.54
C VAL A 21 -16.63 -29.43 -54.44
N SER A 22 -15.33 -29.69 -54.23
CA SER A 22 -14.59 -30.66 -55.03
C SER A 22 -15.08 -32.10 -54.80
N GLY A 23 -15.48 -32.44 -53.56
CA GLY A 23 -16.08 -33.72 -53.21
C GLY A 23 -17.45 -33.94 -53.86
N ILE A 24 -18.32 -32.91 -53.87
CA ILE A 24 -19.62 -32.96 -54.55
C ILE A 24 -19.45 -33.14 -56.06
N LEU A 25 -18.52 -32.41 -56.69
CA LEU A 25 -18.20 -32.58 -58.11
C LEU A 25 -17.68 -33.99 -58.43
N LEU A 26 -16.97 -34.60 -57.49
CA LEU A 26 -16.51 -35.99 -57.55
C LEU A 26 -17.70 -36.97 -57.56
N ILE A 27 -18.68 -36.77 -56.68
CA ILE A 27 -19.89 -37.60 -56.58
C ILE A 27 -20.76 -37.46 -57.84
N LEU A 28 -20.90 -36.24 -58.37
CA LEU A 28 -21.71 -35.93 -59.57
C LEU A 28 -21.05 -36.36 -60.90
N LYS A 29 -19.90 -37.02 -60.86
CA LYS A 29 -19.09 -37.44 -62.00
C LYS A 29 -18.70 -36.33 -63.00
N LYS A 30 -18.78 -35.05 -62.61
CA LYS A 30 -18.34 -33.88 -63.42
C LYS A 30 -16.85 -33.59 -63.22
N PHE A 31 -16.01 -34.59 -63.43
CA PHE A 31 -14.59 -34.53 -63.10
C PHE A 31 -13.78 -33.66 -64.08
N ARG A 32 -12.98 -32.73 -63.55
CA ARG A 32 -11.87 -32.08 -64.25
C ARG A 32 -10.56 -32.35 -63.51
N THR A 33 -9.43 -32.34 -64.21
CA THR A 33 -8.08 -32.56 -63.63
C THR A 33 -7.81 -31.63 -62.44
N VAL A 34 -8.29 -30.39 -62.52
CA VAL A 34 -8.20 -29.37 -61.46
C VAL A 34 -8.91 -29.81 -60.17
N SER A 35 -10.08 -30.46 -60.26
CA SER A 35 -10.84 -30.91 -59.09
C SER A 35 -10.11 -31.99 -58.29
N LYS A 36 -9.32 -32.85 -58.95
CA LYS A 36 -8.49 -33.87 -58.26
C LYS A 36 -7.36 -33.21 -57.49
N ILE A 37 -6.66 -32.26 -58.11
CA ILE A 37 -5.55 -31.53 -57.49
C ILE A 37 -6.05 -30.76 -56.26
N VAL A 38 -7.19 -30.06 -56.37
CA VAL A 38 -7.79 -29.32 -55.25
C VAL A 38 -8.22 -30.25 -54.11
N LEU A 39 -8.77 -31.43 -54.41
CA LEU A 39 -9.20 -32.38 -53.39
C LEU A 39 -8.05 -32.93 -52.55
N PHE A 40 -6.85 -33.08 -53.14
CA PHE A 40 -5.64 -33.50 -52.42
C PHE A 40 -4.97 -32.37 -51.65
N LEU A 41 -4.93 -31.14 -52.20
CA LEU A 41 -4.26 -30.00 -51.58
C LEU A 41 -5.06 -29.35 -50.44
N SER A 42 -6.39 -29.32 -50.58
CA SER A 42 -7.30 -28.74 -49.58
C SER A 42 -7.10 -29.29 -48.15
N PRO A 43 -7.06 -30.61 -47.90
CA PRO A 43 -6.88 -31.13 -46.54
C PRO A 43 -5.50 -30.80 -45.97
N ILE A 44 -4.45 -30.75 -46.80
CA ILE A 44 -3.10 -30.33 -46.38
C ILE A 44 -3.14 -28.86 -45.91
N LEU A 45 -3.73 -27.96 -46.70
CA LEU A 45 -3.89 -26.55 -46.35
C LEU A 45 -4.73 -26.37 -45.08
N LEU A 46 -5.77 -27.19 -44.90
CA LEU A 46 -6.65 -27.13 -43.74
C LEU A 46 -5.91 -27.57 -42.47
N ILE A 47 -5.09 -28.62 -42.52
CA ILE A 47 -4.22 -29.04 -41.41
C ILE A 47 -3.25 -27.91 -41.03
N PHE A 48 -2.53 -27.34 -42.01
CA PHE A 48 -1.61 -26.22 -41.73
C PHE A 48 -2.32 -25.00 -41.14
N ALA A 49 -3.52 -24.67 -41.63
CA ALA A 49 -4.30 -23.55 -41.13
C ALA A 49 -4.79 -23.78 -39.68
N VAL A 50 -5.25 -24.98 -39.35
CA VAL A 50 -5.71 -25.34 -38.00
C VAL A 50 -4.54 -25.36 -37.02
N PHE A 51 -3.44 -26.03 -37.35
CA PHE A 51 -2.25 -26.09 -36.48
C PHE A 51 -1.58 -24.72 -36.34
N GLY A 52 -1.46 -23.95 -37.43
CA GLY A 52 -0.94 -22.59 -37.41
C GLY A 52 -1.80 -21.65 -36.59
N GLY A 53 -3.13 -21.75 -36.72
CA GLY A 53 -4.09 -20.99 -35.92
C GLY A 53 -4.02 -21.35 -34.42
N TRP A 54 -3.93 -22.64 -34.10
CA TRP A 54 -3.78 -23.11 -32.73
C TRP A 54 -2.49 -22.60 -32.07
N ALA A 55 -1.35 -22.75 -32.74
CA ALA A 55 -0.05 -22.28 -32.25
C ALA A 55 -0.04 -20.75 -32.07
N ALA A 56 -0.57 -20.00 -33.05
CA ALA A 56 -0.65 -18.54 -32.98
C ALA A 56 -1.57 -18.05 -31.84
N ASN A 57 -2.71 -18.72 -31.62
CA ASN A 57 -3.60 -18.39 -30.50
C ASN A 57 -2.95 -18.68 -29.15
N ASN A 58 -2.30 -19.84 -29.02
CA ASN A 58 -1.66 -20.24 -27.77
C ASN A 58 -0.51 -19.30 -27.38
N GLN A 59 0.30 -18.89 -28.37
CA GLN A 59 1.36 -17.90 -28.16
C GLN A 59 0.81 -16.51 -27.86
N TYR A 60 -0.30 -16.09 -28.49
CA TYR A 60 -0.97 -14.84 -28.18
C TYR A 60 -1.50 -14.81 -26.73
N GLN A 61 -2.14 -15.89 -26.27
CA GLN A 61 -2.61 -16.01 -24.90
C GLN A 61 -1.45 -16.04 -23.89
N ALA A 62 -0.35 -16.73 -24.21
CA ALA A 62 0.86 -16.72 -23.40
C ALA A 62 1.44 -15.29 -23.25
N ASN A 63 1.51 -14.53 -24.35
CA ASN A 63 1.98 -13.14 -24.34
C ASN A 63 1.05 -12.22 -23.52
N LEU A 64 -0.28 -12.41 -23.61
CA LEU A 64 -1.23 -11.67 -22.77
C LEU A 64 -1.06 -11.98 -21.29
N ARG A 65 -0.85 -13.26 -20.92
CA ARG A 65 -0.58 -13.67 -19.54
C ARG A 65 0.72 -13.08 -19.02
N GLN A 66 1.79 -13.13 -19.81
CA GLN A 66 3.07 -12.51 -19.44
C GLN A 66 2.95 -10.99 -19.27
N ALA A 67 2.24 -10.32 -20.17
CA ALA A 67 1.98 -8.89 -20.06
C ALA A 67 1.17 -8.54 -18.79
N ARG A 68 0.19 -9.37 -18.42
CA ARG A 68 -0.57 -9.19 -17.17
C ARG A 68 0.32 -9.36 -15.94
N ILE A 69 1.12 -10.43 -15.88
CA ILE A 69 2.06 -10.68 -14.78
C ILE A 69 3.09 -9.55 -14.67
N ALA A 70 3.60 -9.05 -15.79
CA ALA A 70 4.53 -7.93 -15.82
C ALA A 70 3.91 -6.65 -15.26
N ARG A 71 2.66 -6.32 -15.65
CA ARG A 71 1.91 -5.19 -15.10
C ARG A 71 1.66 -5.36 -13.60
N GLU A 72 1.18 -6.52 -13.15
CA GLU A 72 0.96 -6.79 -11.72
C GLU A 72 2.25 -6.66 -10.91
N LYS A 73 3.40 -7.07 -11.46
CA LYS A 73 4.71 -6.89 -10.82
C LYS A 73 5.11 -5.41 -10.77
N GLN A 74 4.84 -4.64 -11.83
CA GLN A 74 5.09 -3.21 -11.87
C GLN A 74 4.20 -2.44 -10.88
N ASP A 75 2.91 -2.73 -10.85
CA ASP A 75 1.93 -2.13 -9.94
C ASP A 75 2.28 -2.42 -8.48
N ARG A 76 2.69 -3.65 -8.18
CA ARG A 76 3.17 -4.04 -6.84
C ARG A 76 4.43 -3.27 -6.44
N LYS A 77 5.38 -3.10 -7.36
CA LYS A 77 6.59 -2.30 -7.10
C LYS A 77 6.25 -0.84 -6.85
N ALA A 78 5.34 -0.27 -7.63
CA ALA A 78 4.86 1.09 -7.45
C ALA A 78 4.18 1.25 -6.08
N ALA A 79 3.28 0.33 -5.71
CA ALA A 79 2.61 0.31 -4.41
C ALA A 79 3.58 0.20 -3.23
N ILE A 80 4.62 -0.64 -3.33
CA ILE A 80 5.68 -0.73 -2.31
C ILE A 80 6.42 0.60 -2.18
N LYS A 81 6.77 1.23 -3.30
CA LYS A 81 7.48 2.51 -3.31
C LYS A 81 6.63 3.60 -2.69
N GLU A 82 5.37 3.70 -3.10
CA GLU A 82 4.39 4.67 -2.60
C GLU A 82 4.15 4.50 -1.09
N SER A 83 3.87 3.28 -0.63
CA SER A 83 3.75 2.98 0.80
C SER A 83 5.03 3.30 1.60
N SER A 84 6.21 3.07 1.01
CA SER A 84 7.47 3.40 1.67
C SER A 84 7.71 4.92 1.73
N SER A 85 7.22 5.68 0.76
CA SER A 85 7.26 7.16 0.77
C SER A 85 6.43 7.69 1.93
N TYR A 86 5.17 7.27 2.04
CA TYR A 86 4.31 7.66 3.16
C TYR A 86 4.88 7.22 4.51
N LYS A 87 5.51 6.04 4.59
CA LYS A 87 6.21 5.63 5.82
C LYS A 87 7.32 6.63 6.19
N ALA A 88 8.10 7.10 5.23
CA ALA A 88 9.16 8.08 5.49
C ALA A 88 8.57 9.41 5.99
N ASP A 89 7.46 9.85 5.42
CA ASP A 89 6.74 11.06 5.86
C ASP A 89 6.19 10.91 7.28
N VAL A 90 5.66 9.72 7.63
CA VAL A 90 5.24 9.37 8.99
C VAL A 90 6.41 9.43 9.97
N LEU A 91 7.59 8.92 9.61
CA LEU A 91 8.76 8.95 10.48
C LEU A 91 9.27 10.38 10.70
N ALA A 92 9.36 11.17 9.62
CA ALA A 92 9.80 12.57 9.70
C ALA A 92 8.83 13.41 10.54
N SER A 93 7.52 13.29 10.28
CA SER A 93 6.49 13.98 11.05
C SER A 93 6.42 13.48 12.49
N GLY A 94 6.65 12.18 12.71
CA GLY A 94 6.67 11.57 14.05
C GLY A 94 7.82 12.08 14.91
N TYR A 95 9.00 12.24 14.33
CA TYR A 95 10.14 12.87 14.99
C TYR A 95 9.83 14.32 15.40
N LEU A 96 9.26 15.11 14.49
CA LEU A 96 8.89 16.50 14.77
C LEU A 96 7.78 16.59 15.83
N ALA A 97 6.75 15.74 15.75
CA ALA A 97 5.70 15.67 16.75
C ALA A 97 6.27 15.31 18.13
N GLY A 98 7.08 14.25 18.19
CA GLY A 98 7.76 13.81 19.40
C GLY A 98 8.57 14.91 20.06
N SER A 99 9.39 15.63 19.29
CA SER A 99 10.21 16.74 19.82
C SER A 99 9.35 17.88 20.41
N GLU A 100 8.24 18.24 19.78
CA GLU A 100 7.35 19.28 20.31
C GLU A 100 6.58 18.81 21.57
N ILE A 101 6.22 17.52 21.62
CA ILE A 101 5.60 16.92 22.82
C ILE A 101 6.61 16.85 23.97
N GLU A 102 7.85 16.45 23.71
CA GLU A 102 8.94 16.36 24.69
C GLU A 102 9.27 17.74 25.29
N LYS A 103 9.36 18.78 24.46
CA LYS A 103 9.51 20.17 24.93
C LYS A 103 8.37 20.57 25.87
N SER A 104 7.13 20.25 25.48
CA SER A 104 5.94 20.57 26.27
C SER A 104 5.93 19.81 27.60
N GLY A 105 6.16 18.50 27.56
CA GLY A 105 6.18 17.64 28.73
C GLY A 105 7.32 17.97 29.69
N SER A 106 8.52 18.25 29.18
CA SER A 106 9.66 18.70 30.01
C SER A 106 9.37 20.03 30.72
N TYR A 107 8.68 20.96 30.05
CA TYR A 107 8.26 22.22 30.67
C TYR A 107 7.22 22.00 31.77
N ILE A 108 6.20 21.18 31.50
CA ILE A 108 5.16 20.82 32.47
C ILE A 108 5.78 20.11 33.68
N TYR A 109 6.64 19.13 33.42
CA TYR A 109 7.42 18.43 34.44
C TYR A 109 8.16 19.41 35.35
N GLY A 110 8.92 20.35 34.78
CA GLY A 110 9.68 21.34 35.55
C GLY A 110 8.80 22.27 36.38
N LYS A 111 7.67 22.73 35.84
CA LYS A 111 6.71 23.58 36.58
C LYS A 111 6.05 22.82 37.72
N TRP A 112 5.67 21.58 37.48
CA TRP A 112 5.01 20.73 38.46
C TRP A 112 5.99 20.34 39.58
N GLN A 113 7.22 19.95 39.25
CA GLN A 113 8.26 19.62 40.22
C GLN A 113 8.62 20.81 41.13
N ASN A 114 8.81 22.00 40.55
CA ASN A 114 9.18 23.19 41.32
C ASN A 114 8.12 23.58 42.35
N TYR A 115 6.84 23.36 42.06
CA TYR A 115 5.77 23.63 43.02
C TYR A 115 5.83 22.73 44.26
N PHE A 116 6.14 21.44 44.10
CA PHE A 116 6.31 20.54 45.26
C PHE A 116 7.57 20.81 46.08
N ASN A 117 8.63 21.30 45.44
CA ASN A 117 9.87 21.62 46.14
C ASN A 117 9.74 22.85 47.04
N ASP A 118 8.77 23.73 46.76
CA ASP A 118 8.46 24.90 47.61
C ASP A 118 7.37 24.59 48.66
N ASP A 119 6.44 23.67 48.39
CA ASP A 119 5.37 23.27 49.31
C ASP A 119 5.22 21.73 49.37
N ASN A 120 5.33 21.14 50.58
CA ASN A 120 5.11 19.70 50.88
C ASN A 120 3.63 19.26 50.66
N ALA A 121 3.03 19.52 49.50
CA ALA A 121 1.59 19.40 49.26
C ALA A 121 1.24 18.20 48.37
N ASP A 122 0.11 17.55 48.68
CA ASP A 122 -0.48 16.44 47.94
C ASP A 122 -1.17 16.91 46.63
N TYR A 123 -1.22 16.07 45.57
CA TYR A 123 -1.66 16.42 44.20
C TYR A 123 -3.06 17.07 44.10
N ASN A 124 -3.96 16.76 45.06
CA ASN A 124 -5.32 17.26 45.09
C ASN A 124 -5.48 18.63 45.77
N SER A 125 -4.38 19.31 46.10
CA SER A 125 -4.44 20.71 46.53
C SER A 125 -4.71 21.62 45.31
N ASP A 126 -5.70 22.50 45.43
CA ASP A 126 -6.21 23.43 44.39
C ASP A 126 -5.12 24.25 43.65
N GLY A 127 -3.91 24.32 44.19
CA GLY A 127 -2.77 25.02 43.58
C GLY A 127 -2.06 24.22 42.48
N ILE A 128 -1.97 22.89 42.59
CA ILE A 128 -1.22 22.06 41.64
C ILE A 128 -1.91 22.04 40.28
N THR A 129 -3.23 21.83 40.25
CA THR A 129 -4.00 21.88 39.00
C THR A 129 -3.86 23.22 38.29
N LYS A 130 -3.80 24.34 39.03
CA LYS A 130 -3.59 25.67 38.44
C LYS A 130 -2.21 25.80 37.80
N VAL A 131 -1.15 25.36 38.50
CA VAL A 131 0.23 25.42 37.98
C VAL A 131 0.38 24.55 36.74
N VAL A 132 -0.15 23.33 36.77
CA VAL A 132 -0.09 22.40 35.64
C VAL A 132 -0.89 22.94 34.45
N ASN A 133 -2.12 23.43 34.66
CA ASN A 133 -2.94 23.99 33.58
C ASN A 133 -2.30 25.25 32.98
N ALA A 134 -1.68 26.11 33.80
CA ALA A 134 -0.92 27.26 33.30
C ALA A 134 0.27 26.81 32.44
N ALA A 135 1.02 25.78 32.88
CA ALA A 135 2.12 25.23 32.12
C ALA A 135 1.68 24.63 30.77
N VAL A 136 0.54 23.93 30.74
CA VAL A 136 -0.07 23.43 29.48
C VAL A 136 -0.46 24.59 28.57
N SER A 137 -1.07 25.65 29.13
CA SER A 137 -1.46 26.85 28.37
C SER A 137 -0.24 27.55 27.74
N ASP A 138 0.85 27.68 28.49
CA ASP A 138 2.12 28.26 28.00
C ASP A 138 2.73 27.43 26.86
N GLN A 139 2.49 26.11 26.86
CA GLN A 139 2.96 25.19 25.82
C GLN A 139 1.94 24.96 24.70
N SER A 140 0.80 25.66 24.68
CA SER A 140 -0.26 25.50 23.68
C SER A 140 0.24 25.60 22.23
N SER A 141 1.24 26.44 21.95
CA SER A 141 1.85 26.56 20.63
C SER A 141 2.59 25.29 20.21
N ASN A 142 3.40 24.70 21.10
CA ASN A 142 4.15 23.48 20.81
C ASN A 142 3.20 22.28 20.71
N LEU A 143 2.20 22.19 21.61
CA LEU A 143 1.13 21.20 21.52
C LEU A 143 0.33 21.33 20.21
N SER A 144 0.04 22.55 19.75
CA SER A 144 -0.66 22.76 18.47
C SER A 144 0.19 22.30 17.27
N LYS A 145 1.50 22.56 17.29
CA LYS A 145 2.43 22.06 16.26
C LYS A 145 2.50 20.53 16.27
N ALA A 146 2.58 19.92 17.45
CA ALA A 146 2.56 18.48 17.61
C ALA A 146 1.27 17.88 17.04
N GLN A 147 0.12 18.44 17.40
CA GLN A 147 -1.18 17.98 16.91
C GLN A 147 -1.30 18.09 15.39
N ALA A 148 -0.83 19.18 14.79
CA ALA A 148 -0.81 19.33 13.34
C ALA A 148 0.04 18.24 12.65
N LYS A 149 1.17 17.86 13.26
CA LYS A 149 2.01 16.76 12.76
C LYS A 149 1.36 15.39 12.95
N ILE A 150 0.70 15.16 14.09
CA ILE A 150 -0.09 13.96 14.34
C ILE A 150 -1.19 13.81 13.29
N SER A 151 -1.93 14.87 12.98
CA SER A 151 -2.96 14.84 11.94
C SER A 151 -2.40 14.59 10.54
N SER A 152 -1.19 15.08 10.23
CA SER A 152 -0.49 14.70 8.99
C SER A 152 -0.15 13.21 8.96
N ILE A 153 0.28 12.64 10.10
CA ILE A 153 0.56 11.21 10.23
C ILE A 153 -0.71 10.38 10.06
N GLU A 154 -1.85 10.83 10.59
CA GLU A 154 -3.15 10.17 10.41
C GLU A 154 -3.53 10.04 8.93
N ASP A 155 -3.33 11.10 8.16
CA ASP A 155 -3.58 11.11 6.71
C ASP A 155 -2.65 10.12 5.99
N ASP A 156 -1.35 10.14 6.27
CA ASP A 156 -0.40 9.23 5.63
C ASP A 156 -0.61 7.76 6.05
N VAL A 157 -0.94 7.50 7.32
CA VAL A 157 -1.35 6.16 7.78
C VAL A 157 -2.61 5.69 7.04
N SER A 158 -3.55 6.59 6.76
CA SER A 158 -4.76 6.28 6.00
C SER A 158 -4.44 5.95 4.53
N LYS A 159 -3.51 6.67 3.89
CA LYS A 159 -3.03 6.33 2.54
C LYS A 159 -2.31 4.98 2.51
N ILE A 160 -1.45 4.70 3.49
CA ILE A 160 -0.79 3.39 3.61
C ILE A 160 -1.83 2.28 3.80
N ARG A 161 -2.89 2.51 4.59
CA ARG A 161 -3.99 1.57 4.77
C ARG A 161 -4.68 1.22 3.45
N LEU A 162 -5.00 2.21 2.61
CA LEU A 162 -5.62 1.97 1.30
C LEU A 162 -4.75 1.08 0.41
N ILE A 163 -3.43 1.27 0.45
CA ILE A 163 -2.47 0.43 -0.28
C ILE A 163 -2.42 -0.98 0.33
N TYR A 164 -2.43 -1.08 1.66
CA TYR A 164 -2.48 -2.36 2.39
C TYR A 164 -3.73 -3.16 2.05
N ASP A 165 -4.91 -2.53 2.03
CA ASP A 165 -6.18 -3.19 1.73
C ASP A 165 -6.17 -3.81 0.32
N LYS A 166 -5.46 -3.17 -0.63
CA LYS A 166 -5.28 -3.68 -2.00
C LYS A 166 -4.20 -4.76 -2.12
N TYR A 167 -3.17 -4.71 -1.28
CA TYR A 167 -2.01 -5.62 -1.33
C TYR A 167 -1.66 -6.23 0.05
N PRO A 168 -2.61 -6.89 0.74
CA PRO A 168 -2.43 -7.28 2.15
C PRO A 168 -1.37 -8.37 2.34
N HIS A 169 -1.10 -9.15 1.30
CA HIS A 169 -0.12 -10.24 1.30
C HIS A 169 1.32 -9.77 1.01
N VAL A 170 1.53 -8.48 0.72
CA VAL A 170 2.87 -7.94 0.46
C VAL A 170 3.48 -7.52 1.79
N THR A 171 4.40 -8.34 2.31
CA THR A 171 5.02 -8.20 3.63
C THR A 171 5.54 -6.79 3.92
N ARG A 172 6.17 -6.13 2.94
CA ARG A 172 6.70 -4.76 3.13
C ARG A 172 5.60 -3.72 3.33
N ILE A 173 4.48 -3.83 2.62
CA ILE A 173 3.33 -2.92 2.77
C ILE A 173 2.65 -3.16 4.11
N ALA A 174 2.45 -4.42 4.49
CA ALA A 174 1.90 -4.79 5.81
C ALA A 174 2.79 -4.28 6.96
N SER A 175 4.10 -4.42 6.84
CA SER A 175 5.08 -3.91 7.81
C SER A 175 4.99 -2.39 7.93
N ASN A 176 5.00 -1.67 6.79
CA ASN A 176 4.86 -0.21 6.77
C ASN A 176 3.58 0.24 7.46
N TYR A 177 2.45 -0.40 7.17
CA TYR A 177 1.18 -0.08 7.83
C TYR A 177 1.24 -0.30 9.34
N SER A 178 1.73 -1.47 9.77
CA SER A 178 1.79 -1.82 11.19
C SER A 178 2.72 -0.89 11.98
N SER A 179 3.90 -0.55 11.44
CA SER A 179 4.85 0.36 12.10
C SER A 179 4.28 1.77 12.18
N SER A 180 3.71 2.30 11.09
CA SER A 180 3.14 3.65 11.06
C SER A 180 1.92 3.77 11.99
N LYS A 181 1.08 2.74 12.08
CA LYS A 181 -0.03 2.69 13.05
C LYS A 181 0.46 2.67 14.49
N LYS A 182 1.53 1.91 14.78
CA LYS A 182 2.15 1.88 16.11
C LYS A 182 2.69 3.26 16.50
N MET A 183 3.38 3.93 15.57
CA MET A 183 3.88 5.31 15.75
C MET A 183 2.75 6.27 16.09
N LEU A 184 1.69 6.32 15.27
CA LEU A 184 0.53 7.18 15.50
C LEU A 184 -0.10 6.95 16.89
N ASN A 185 -0.33 5.68 17.25
CA ASN A 185 -0.93 5.35 18.55
C ASN A 185 -0.05 5.81 19.73
N LEU A 186 1.27 5.71 19.59
CA LEU A 186 2.20 6.13 20.63
C LEU A 186 2.24 7.65 20.75
N LEU A 187 2.31 8.36 19.63
CA LEU A 187 2.27 9.82 19.59
C LEU A 187 0.97 10.38 20.16
N ASN A 188 -0.18 9.77 19.85
CA ASN A 188 -1.46 10.16 20.45
C ASN A 188 -1.42 10.01 21.97
N LYS A 189 -0.93 8.87 22.48
CA LYS A 189 -0.80 8.68 23.94
C LYS A 189 0.15 9.67 24.59
N PHE A 190 1.26 9.99 23.91
CA PHE A 190 2.26 10.92 24.42
C PHE A 190 1.73 12.35 24.43
N TYR A 191 1.07 12.76 23.34
CA TYR A 191 0.36 14.01 23.22
C TYR A 191 -0.71 14.15 24.32
N ASP A 192 -1.59 13.16 24.47
CA ASP A 192 -2.66 13.17 25.46
C ASP A 192 -2.11 13.29 26.89
N ASN A 193 -0.98 12.64 27.17
CA ASN A 193 -0.33 12.75 28.47
C ASN A 193 0.13 14.19 28.77
N CYS A 194 0.61 14.92 27.76
CA CYS A 194 1.11 16.28 27.90
C CYS A 194 0.03 17.36 27.73
N SER A 195 -1.00 17.12 26.94
CA SER A 195 -2.09 18.08 26.69
C SER A 195 -3.19 18.01 27.75
N ASN A 196 -3.34 16.85 28.42
CA ASN A 196 -4.29 16.64 29.48
C ASN A 196 -3.66 15.87 30.66
N PRO A 197 -2.70 16.49 31.37
CA PRO A 197 -2.04 15.87 32.52
C PRO A 197 -3.03 15.60 33.65
N VAL A 198 -3.10 14.33 34.07
CA VAL A 198 -4.00 13.84 35.13
C VAL A 198 -3.25 12.88 36.05
N GLY A 199 -3.71 12.77 37.30
CA GLY A 199 -3.16 11.83 38.29
C GLY A 199 -1.93 12.38 39.02
N THR A 200 -1.30 11.58 39.87
CA THR A 200 -0.18 12.05 40.70
C THR A 200 1.05 12.39 39.87
N TYR A 201 1.91 13.27 40.41
CA TYR A 201 3.16 13.66 39.76
C TYR A 201 4.04 12.47 39.39
N ASN A 202 4.23 11.53 40.33
CA ASN A 202 5.02 10.32 40.07
C ASN A 202 4.38 9.48 38.96
N GLY A 203 3.07 9.24 39.02
CA GLY A 203 2.37 8.43 38.02
C GLY A 203 2.39 9.07 36.62
N TRP A 204 2.24 10.39 36.55
CA TRP A 204 2.34 11.14 35.30
C TRP A 204 3.77 11.13 34.74
N THR A 205 4.78 11.33 35.61
CA THR A 205 6.21 11.35 35.24
C THR A 205 6.69 10.00 34.76
N ASP A 206 6.31 8.92 35.43
CA ASP A 206 6.63 7.54 35.01
C ASP A 206 6.06 7.26 33.62
N LYS A 207 4.81 7.67 33.38
CA LYS A 207 4.16 7.54 32.08
C LYS A 207 4.81 8.40 31.01
N TYR A 208 5.19 9.64 31.32
CA TYR A 208 5.93 10.53 30.43
C TYR A 208 7.26 9.89 30.00
N ASN A 209 8.07 9.45 30.95
CA ASN A 209 9.38 8.82 30.69
C ASN A 209 9.24 7.53 29.89
N SER A 210 8.22 6.71 30.18
CA SER A 210 7.95 5.49 29.43
C SER A 210 7.57 5.79 27.98
N LEU A 211 6.70 6.78 27.74
CA LEU A 211 6.25 7.14 26.39
C LEU A 211 7.37 7.76 25.56
N ASP A 212 8.19 8.63 26.17
CA ASP A 212 9.37 9.19 25.55
C ASP A 212 10.38 8.09 25.15
N SER A 213 10.68 7.17 26.08
CA SER A 213 11.57 6.05 25.81
C SER A 213 11.04 5.13 24.70
N ASP A 214 9.75 4.77 24.74
CA ASP A 214 9.11 3.95 23.72
C ASP A 214 9.16 4.61 22.35
N LEU A 215 8.99 5.94 22.29
CA LEU A 215 9.01 6.70 21.04
C LEU A 215 10.43 6.78 20.49
N GLY A 216 11.40 7.05 21.36
CA GLY A 216 12.82 7.04 21.02
C GLY A 216 13.28 5.67 20.50
N ASN A 217 12.83 4.58 21.12
CA ASN A 217 13.14 3.22 20.68
C ASN A 217 12.51 2.90 19.32
N LEU A 218 11.25 3.30 19.11
CA LEU A 218 10.56 3.10 17.84
C LEU A 218 11.26 3.85 16.70
N LEU A 219 11.58 5.13 16.91
CA LEU A 219 12.30 5.95 15.93
C LEU A 219 13.69 5.39 15.61
N LYS A 220 14.43 4.89 16.60
CA LYS A 220 15.74 4.25 16.38
C LYS A 220 15.65 2.92 15.63
N SER A 221 14.58 2.15 15.81
CA SER A 221 14.42 0.84 15.17
C SER A 221 14.11 0.89 13.67
N ASP A 222 13.70 2.06 13.17
CA ASP A 222 13.34 2.30 11.77
C ASP A 222 14.46 2.98 10.95
N TYR A 223 15.60 3.32 11.58
CA TYR A 223 16.85 3.76 10.94
C TYR A 223 17.87 2.62 10.88
#